data_AF-B0BFC8-F1
#
_entry.id   AF-B0BFC8-F1
#
_cell.length_a   1.000
_cell.length_b   1.000
_cell.length_c   1.000
_cell.angle_alpha   90.00
_cell.angle_beta   90.00
_cell.angle_gamma   90.00
#
_symmetry.space_group_name_H-M   'P 1'
#
loop_
_entity.id
_entity.type
_entity.pdbx_description
1 polymer ?
#
loop_
_entity_poly.entity_id
_entity_poly.type
_entity_poly.pdbx_seq_one_letter_code
_entity_poly.pdbx_strand_id
1 'polypeptide(L)'
;MMNKRGCYCGIWDKDPDHFESRGVPRGYCGFCQTCKKPGHTRHFPGCVPYTGCWCDFHYRLTSLIHPLAIPGALLYFGAIAMGVFLWFFLKA
;
A
#
# COMPACT_ATOMS: atom_id res chain seq x y z
N MET A 1 11.30 -16.51 -9.10
CA MET A 1 11.88 -15.23 -8.62
C MET A 1 11.55 -15.00 -7.15
N MET A 2 12.56 -14.85 -6.28
CA MET A 2 12.33 -14.66 -4.84
C MET A 2 11.68 -13.29 -4.58
N ASN A 3 10.49 -13.33 -4.02
CA ASN A 3 9.60 -12.19 -3.96
C ASN A 3 9.91 -11.30 -2.76
N LYS A 4 10.81 -10.33 -2.97
CA LYS A 4 11.20 -9.32 -1.96
C LYS A 4 10.03 -8.45 -1.45
N ARG A 5 8.88 -8.48 -2.11
CA ARG A 5 7.76 -7.56 -1.87
C ARG A 5 6.56 -8.21 -1.19
N GLY A 6 6.62 -9.51 -0.85
CA GLY A 6 5.48 -10.24 -0.29
C GLY A 6 4.25 -10.28 -1.19
N CYS A 7 4.44 -10.27 -2.52
CA CYS A 7 3.36 -10.30 -3.52
C CYS A 7 3.01 -11.70 -4.06
N TYR A 8 2.32 -11.79 -5.21
CA TYR A 8 1.99 -13.07 -5.86
C TYR A 8 2.74 -13.29 -7.19
N CYS A 9 3.83 -12.55 -7.44
CA CYS A 9 4.61 -12.70 -8.67
C CYS A 9 5.22 -14.11 -8.86
N GLY A 10 5.31 -14.93 -7.82
CA GLY A 10 5.77 -16.32 -7.94
C GLY A 10 4.84 -17.22 -8.76
N ILE A 11 3.59 -16.81 -9.00
CA ILE A 11 2.67 -17.56 -9.87
C ILE A 11 3.17 -17.57 -11.33
N TRP A 12 3.92 -16.55 -11.77
CA TRP A 12 4.53 -16.54 -13.10
C TRP A 12 5.41 -17.76 -13.41
N ASP A 13 6.07 -18.31 -12.38
CA ASP A 13 6.95 -19.47 -12.51
C ASP A 13 6.16 -20.80 -12.55
N LYS A 14 4.88 -20.79 -12.14
CA LYS A 14 4.04 -21.99 -11.98
C LYS A 14 2.93 -22.09 -13.04
N ASP A 15 2.27 -20.97 -13.31
CA ASP A 15 1.11 -20.85 -14.18
C ASP A 15 1.12 -19.45 -14.81
N PRO A 16 1.87 -19.25 -15.92
CA PRO A 16 1.94 -17.96 -16.58
C PRO A 16 0.61 -17.54 -17.22
N ASP A 17 -0.20 -18.50 -17.68
CA ASP A 17 -1.50 -18.26 -18.33
C ASP A 17 -2.46 -17.53 -17.39
N HIS A 18 -2.35 -17.77 -16.08
CA HIS A 18 -3.09 -17.03 -15.06
C HIS A 18 -2.96 -15.50 -15.24
N PHE A 19 -1.76 -14.99 -15.53
CA PHE A 19 -1.57 -13.55 -15.66
C PHE A 19 -1.67 -13.07 -17.11
N GLU A 20 -1.25 -13.87 -18.08
CA GLU A 20 -1.31 -13.54 -19.51
C GLU A 20 -2.75 -13.39 -19.99
N SER A 21 -3.64 -14.32 -19.62
CA SER A 21 -5.09 -14.23 -19.95
C SER A 21 -5.75 -12.97 -19.38
N ARG A 22 -5.16 -12.36 -18.35
CA ARG A 22 -5.64 -11.12 -17.71
C ARG A 22 -4.90 -9.87 -18.21
N GLY A 23 -4.01 -10.02 -19.19
CA GLY A 23 -3.21 -8.94 -19.78
C GLY A 23 -2.19 -8.33 -18.82
N VAL A 24 -1.84 -9.01 -17.72
CA VAL A 24 -0.86 -8.49 -16.76
C VAL A 24 0.55 -8.59 -17.35
N PRO A 25 1.31 -7.48 -17.44
CA PRO A 25 2.67 -7.55 -17.99
C PRO A 25 3.61 -8.38 -17.12
N ARG A 26 4.57 -9.06 -17.76
CA ARG A 26 5.60 -9.84 -17.07
C ARG A 26 6.33 -8.98 -16.03
N GLY A 27 6.56 -9.56 -14.85
CA GLY A 27 7.16 -8.85 -13.70
C GLY A 27 6.15 -8.22 -12.73
N TYR A 28 4.85 -8.20 -13.06
CA TYR A 28 3.77 -7.69 -12.21
C TYR A 28 2.76 -8.79 -11.89
N CYS A 29 1.92 -8.65 -10.86
CA CYS A 29 0.91 -9.69 -10.52
C CYS A 29 -0.50 -9.11 -10.37
N GLY A 30 -0.76 -8.01 -11.06
CA GLY A 30 -2.07 -7.35 -11.12
C GLY A 30 -1.95 -5.89 -11.55
N PHE A 31 -3.02 -5.14 -11.36
CA PHE A 31 -3.11 -3.72 -11.68
C PHE A 31 -3.45 -2.91 -10.44
N CYS A 32 -2.80 -1.76 -10.29
CA CYS A 32 -3.03 -0.86 -9.18
C CYS A 32 -4.52 -0.46 -9.12
N GLN A 33 -5.17 -0.66 -7.98
CA GLN A 33 -6.58 -0.33 -7.80
C GLN A 33 -6.83 1.18 -7.96
N THR A 34 -5.84 2.02 -7.60
CA THR A 34 -5.87 3.49 -7.69
C THR A 34 -5.67 4.02 -9.11
N CYS A 35 -4.58 3.65 -9.79
CA CYS A 35 -4.22 4.26 -11.09
C CYS A 35 -4.24 3.31 -12.30
N LYS A 36 -4.66 2.05 -12.09
CA LYS A 36 -4.75 0.99 -13.11
C LYS A 36 -3.45 0.61 -13.83
N LYS A 37 -2.32 1.26 -13.50
CA LYS A 37 -0.99 0.85 -13.99
C LYS A 37 -0.59 -0.53 -13.43
N PRO A 38 0.30 -1.27 -14.10
CA PRO A 38 0.82 -2.55 -13.60
C PRO A 38 1.34 -2.43 -12.17
N GLY A 39 1.01 -3.42 -11.35
CA GLY A 39 1.27 -3.39 -9.91
C GLY A 39 1.39 -4.77 -9.32
N HIS A 40 1.30 -4.82 -8.00
CA HIS A 40 1.50 -6.03 -7.24
C HIS A 40 0.42 -6.19 -6.19
N THR A 41 -0.17 -7.38 -6.20
CA THR A 41 -1.07 -7.86 -5.15
C THR A 41 -0.26 -8.11 -3.90
N ARG A 42 -0.52 -7.36 -2.83
CA ARG A 42 0.23 -7.38 -1.56
C ARG A 42 -0.74 -7.29 -0.39
N HIS A 43 -0.27 -7.62 0.80
CA HIS A 43 -1.01 -7.29 2.01
C HIS A 43 -1.08 -5.77 2.20
N PHE A 44 -2.16 -5.30 2.81
CA PHE A 44 -2.30 -3.90 3.17
C PHE A 44 -1.14 -3.48 4.10
N PRO A 45 -0.55 -2.28 3.91
CA PRO A 45 0.61 -1.85 4.71
C PRO A 45 0.30 -1.45 6.17
N GLY A 46 -0.94 -1.64 6.63
CA GLY A 46 -1.37 -1.37 8.00
C GLY A 46 -1.95 -2.59 8.69
N CYS A 47 -2.60 -2.38 9.84
CA CYS A 47 -3.03 -3.47 10.72
C CYS A 47 -4.32 -4.20 10.33
N VAL A 48 -4.85 -3.98 9.11
CA VAL A 48 -6.08 -4.65 8.66
C VAL A 48 -5.76 -5.88 7.79
N PRO A 49 -6.48 -6.99 7.96
CA PRO A 49 -6.24 -8.24 7.23
C PRO A 49 -6.79 -8.18 5.79
N TYR A 50 -6.35 -7.18 5.02
CA TYR A 50 -6.82 -6.92 3.65
C TYR A 50 -5.68 -7.13 2.66
N THR A 51 -5.97 -7.73 1.52
CA THR A 51 -5.04 -7.86 0.39
C THR A 51 -5.59 -7.09 -0.79
N GLY A 52 -4.76 -6.19 -1.33
CA GLY A 52 -5.11 -5.35 -2.48
C GLY A 52 -3.99 -5.34 -3.51
N CYS A 53 -4.20 -4.60 -4.60
CA CYS A 53 -3.20 -4.47 -5.66
C CYS A 53 -2.77 -3.01 -5.82
N TRP A 54 -1.46 -2.75 -5.72
CA TRP A 54 -0.89 -1.40 -5.80
C TRP A 54 0.36 -1.37 -6.69
N CYS A 55 0.59 -0.25 -7.37
CA CYS A 55 1.93 0.06 -7.87
C CYS A 55 2.82 0.49 -6.71
N ASP A 56 4.15 0.48 -6.91
CA ASP A 56 5.10 0.82 -5.83
C ASP A 56 4.89 2.22 -5.25
N PHE A 57 4.49 3.18 -6.09
CA PHE A 57 4.16 4.54 -5.65
C PHE A 57 2.95 4.57 -4.72
N HIS A 58 1.80 4.04 -5.14
CA HIS A 58 0.59 4.06 -4.31
C HIS A 58 0.73 3.19 -3.07
N TYR A 59 1.45 2.07 -3.14
CA TYR A 59 1.74 1.27 -1.95
C TYR A 59 2.50 2.09 -0.90
N ARG A 60 3.59 2.76 -1.31
CA ARG A 60 4.38 3.63 -0.40
C ARG A 60 3.56 4.79 0.12
N LEU A 61 2.78 5.44 -0.75
CA LEU A 61 1.91 6.53 -0.34
C LEU A 61 0.92 6.06 0.73
N THR A 62 0.22 4.95 0.50
CA THR A 62 -0.69 4.36 1.48
C THR A 62 0.03 3.98 2.78
N SER A 63 1.24 3.40 2.72
CA SER A 63 2.05 3.11 3.91
C SER A 63 2.39 4.36 4.73
N LEU A 64 2.49 5.53 4.10
CA LEU A 64 2.87 6.77 4.76
C LEU A 64 1.67 7.54 5.31
N ILE A 65 0.58 7.63 4.54
CA ILE A 65 -0.52 8.55 4.87
C ILE A 65 -1.69 7.85 5.55
N HIS A 66 -1.83 6.52 5.43
CA HIS A 66 -3.02 5.86 5.95
C HIS A 66 -2.93 5.77 7.49
N PRO A 67 -3.96 6.18 8.24
CA PRO A 67 -3.89 6.23 9.71
C PRO A 67 -3.69 4.86 10.37
N LEU A 68 -4.09 3.77 9.69
CA LEU A 68 -3.86 2.39 10.13
C LEU A 68 -2.47 1.84 9.80
N ALA A 69 -1.65 2.57 9.04
CA ALA A 69 -0.23 2.25 8.84
C ALA A 69 0.58 2.96 9.93
N ILE A 70 1.67 2.35 10.42
CA ILE A 70 2.46 2.90 11.54
C ILE A 70 2.91 4.36 11.28
N PRO A 71 3.49 4.72 10.12
CA PRO A 71 3.89 6.10 9.86
C PRO A 71 2.68 7.04 9.83
N GLY A 72 1.58 6.62 9.21
CA GLY A 72 0.36 7.42 9.16
C GLY A 72 -0.24 7.62 10.55
N ALA A 73 -0.27 6.59 11.40
CA ALA A 73 -0.71 6.71 12.78
C ALA A 73 0.06 7.82 13.52
N LEU A 74 1.39 7.80 13.43
CA LEU A 74 2.25 8.82 14.07
C LEU A 74 1.98 10.22 13.54
N LEU A 75 1.79 10.38 12.22
CA LEU A 75 1.45 11.67 11.61
C LEU A 75 0.12 12.21 12.15
N TYR A 76 -0.91 11.36 12.22
CA TYR A 76 -2.23 11.76 12.71
C TYR A 76 -2.20 12.08 14.21
N PHE A 77 -1.58 11.25 15.05
CA PHE A 77 -1.43 11.53 16.47
C PHE A 77 -0.63 12.81 16.72
N GLY A 78 0.45 13.03 15.98
CA GLY A 78 1.24 14.27 16.06
C GLY A 78 0.43 15.50 15.67
N ALA A 79 -0.35 15.43 14.59
CA ALA A 79 -1.22 16.52 14.17
C ALA A 79 -2.32 16.84 15.20
N ILE A 80 -2.93 15.81 15.81
CA ILE A 80 -3.92 15.98 16.88
C ILE A 80 -3.26 16.61 18.11
N ALA A 81 -2.12 16.10 18.56
CA ALA A 81 -1.39 16.64 19.72
C ALA A 81 -1.00 18.11 19.50
N MET A 82 -0.51 18.45 18.31
CA MET A 82 -0.18 19.83 17.93
C MET A 82 -1.43 20.72 17.92
N GLY A 83 -2.55 20.25 17.35
CA GLY A 83 -3.80 21.01 17.34
C GLY A 83 -4.32 21.29 18.76
N VAL A 84 -4.26 20.31 19.65
CA VAL A 84 -4.62 20.45 21.07
C VAL A 84 -3.69 21.45 21.76
N PHE A 85 -2.38 21.33 21.57
CA PHE A 85 -1.40 22.26 22.12
C PHE A 85 -1.69 23.70 21.68
N LEU A 86 -1.81 23.94 20.37
CA LEU A 86 -2.08 25.28 19.83
C LEU A 86 -3.42 25.83 20.35
N TRP A 87 -4.46 25.01 20.49
CA TRP A 87 -5.73 25.44 21.06
C TRP A 87 -5.59 25.94 22.51
N PHE A 88 -4.88 25.21 23.37
CA PHE A 88 -4.71 25.60 24.77
C PHE A 88 -3.78 26.82 24.95
N PHE A 89 -2.71 26.91 24.16
CA PHE A 89 -1.66 27.92 24.36
C PHE A 89 -1.79 29.18 23.50
N LEU A 90 -2.54 29.15 22.39
CA LEU A 90 -2.84 30.35 21.60
C LEU A 90 -4.19 31.00 21.96
N LYS A 91 -5.02 30.33 22.77
CA LYS A 91 -6.26 30.90 23.34
C LYS A 91 -6.17 31.26 24.83
N ALA A 92 -5.01 31.04 25.45
CA ALA A 92 -4.66 31.60 26.76
C ALA A 92 -3.99 32.97 26.57
#